data_AF-A0A1Y3WJL0-F1
#
_entry.id   AF-A0A1Y3WJL0-F1
#
_cell.length_a   1.000
_cell.length_b   1.000
_cell.length_c   1.000
_cell.angle_alpha   90.00
_cell.angle_beta   90.00
_cell.angle_gamma   90.00
#
_symmetry.space_group_name_H-M   'P 1'
#
loop_
_entity.id
_entity.type
_entity.pdbx_description
1 polymer ?
#
loop_
_entity_poly.entity_id
_entity_poly.type
_entity_poly.pdbx_seq_one_letter_code
_entity_poly.pdbx_strand_id
1 'polypeptide(L)'
;MLAVIGCDDKSKDDDTTLGGQLSQTTWASEVEKYPFLANFPAYDGELENHRYSETMGMLQYIIMDYNCEESLKTNYCDKLTAAGFVDENGYGIYKKTTTEYQLTVSVSYTGGTLALSLSANPLN
;
A
#
# COMPACT_ATOMS: atom_id res chain seq x y z
N MET A 1 -22.56 -23.95 -35.68
CA MET A 1 -22.61 -23.23 -36.98
C MET A 1 -22.68 -21.75 -36.66
N LEU A 2 -21.94 -20.93 -37.41
CA LEU A 2 -21.75 -19.49 -37.21
C LEU A 2 -22.95 -18.67 -37.75
N ALA A 3 -23.30 -17.59 -37.02
CA ALA A 3 -23.85 -16.29 -37.46
C ALA A 3 -25.27 -16.27 -38.10
N VAL A 4 -26.12 -15.23 -38.09
CA VAL A 4 -26.07 -13.74 -37.97
C VAL A 4 -27.51 -13.31 -37.51
N ILE A 5 -27.85 -12.19 -36.83
CA ILE A 5 -28.37 -10.89 -37.36
C ILE A 5 -29.09 -10.16 -36.21
N GLY A 6 -28.82 -8.85 -36.08
CA GLY A 6 -29.63 -7.88 -35.35
C GLY A 6 -28.86 -6.56 -35.22
N CYS A 7 -28.55 -5.91 -36.34
CA CYS A 7 -29.24 -4.73 -36.88
C CYS A 7 -29.13 -3.49 -36.00
N ASP A 8 -28.42 -2.53 -36.58
CA ASP A 8 -28.05 -1.20 -36.12
C ASP A 8 -29.25 -0.23 -36.00
N ASP A 9 -29.08 0.73 -35.09
CA ASP A 9 -29.53 2.14 -35.18
C ASP A 9 -30.96 2.53 -34.70
N LYS A 10 -31.08 2.96 -33.44
CA LYS A 10 -31.35 4.38 -33.09
C LYS A 10 -31.60 4.64 -31.59
N SER A 11 -30.77 5.53 -31.04
CA SER A 11 -31.10 6.57 -30.04
C SER A 11 -31.38 6.16 -28.59
N LYS A 12 -30.37 6.32 -27.72
CA LYS A 12 -30.21 7.47 -26.78
C LYS A 12 -29.06 7.18 -25.80
N ASP A 13 -28.39 8.27 -25.40
CA ASP A 13 -27.39 8.38 -24.34
C ASP A 13 -27.61 7.40 -23.18
N ASP A 14 -26.55 6.69 -22.76
CA ASP A 14 -25.79 7.17 -21.62
C ASP A 14 -24.47 6.39 -21.46
N ASP A 15 -23.46 7.19 -21.19
CA ASP A 15 -22.07 6.91 -20.93
C ASP A 15 -21.89 5.80 -19.90
N THR A 16 -21.34 4.65 -20.31
CA THR A 16 -20.53 3.84 -19.41
C THR A 16 -19.39 3.22 -20.22
N THR A 17 -18.30 3.97 -20.22
CA THR A 17 -16.93 3.51 -20.48
C THR A 17 -16.70 2.11 -19.89
N LEU A 18 -16.95 1.08 -20.71
CA LEU A 18 -16.52 -0.31 -20.49
C LEU A 18 -15.02 -0.43 -20.78
N GLY A 19 -14.26 0.28 -19.97
CA GLY A 19 -12.82 0.42 -20.04
C GLY A 19 -12.32 1.24 -18.85
N GLY A 20 -12.94 1.03 -17.67
CA GLY A 20 -12.59 1.68 -16.43
C GLY A 20 -11.11 1.48 -16.16
N GLN A 21 -10.35 2.53 -16.40
CA GLN A 21 -8.94 2.68 -16.12
C GLN A 21 -8.68 2.14 -14.71
N LEU A 22 -8.00 0.99 -14.60
CA LEU A 22 -7.44 0.51 -13.34
C LEU A 22 -6.46 1.60 -12.90
N SER A 23 -6.91 2.56 -12.11
CA SER A 23 -6.05 3.62 -11.60
C SER A 23 -5.10 2.92 -10.64
N GLN A 24 -3.88 2.63 -11.09
CA GLN A 24 -2.82 2.09 -10.23
C GLN A 24 -2.74 2.97 -8.99
N THR A 25 -2.96 2.37 -7.82
CA THR A 25 -2.86 3.08 -6.55
C THR A 25 -1.39 3.48 -6.35
N THR A 26 -1.13 4.77 -6.17
CA THR A 26 0.25 5.28 -5.95
C THR A 26 0.46 5.64 -4.49
N TRP A 27 1.72 5.55 -4.02
CA TRP A 27 2.07 5.96 -2.67
C TRP A 27 1.65 7.40 -2.36
N ALA A 28 1.82 8.31 -3.33
CA ALA A 28 1.46 9.71 -3.16
C ALA A 28 -0.06 9.90 -2.93
N SER A 29 -0.89 9.19 -3.69
CA SER A 29 -2.35 9.21 -3.53
C SER A 29 -2.76 8.65 -2.16
N GLU A 30 -2.10 7.60 -1.68
CA GLU A 30 -2.37 7.03 -0.36
C GLU A 30 -1.92 7.95 0.78
N VAL A 31 -0.81 8.68 0.62
CA VAL A 31 -0.39 9.72 1.59
C VAL A 31 -1.38 10.88 1.62
N GLU A 32 -1.93 11.30 0.48
CA GLU A 32 -2.96 12.34 0.44
C GLU A 32 -4.22 11.91 1.21
N LYS A 33 -4.62 10.65 1.04
CA LYS A 33 -5.78 10.06 1.73
C LYS A 33 -5.51 9.77 3.21
N TYR A 34 -4.30 9.35 3.55
CA TYR A 34 -3.87 8.95 4.89
C TYR A 34 -2.56 9.68 5.27
N PRO A 35 -2.63 10.94 5.73
CA PRO A 35 -1.45 11.80 5.91
C PRO A 35 -0.37 11.24 6.85
N PHE A 36 -0.73 10.38 7.81
CA PHE A 36 0.24 9.76 8.71
C PHE A 36 1.28 8.91 7.96
N LEU A 37 0.95 8.42 6.75
CA LEU A 37 1.86 7.67 5.89
C LEU A 37 3.08 8.48 5.46
N ALA A 38 3.02 9.82 5.47
CA ALA A 38 4.15 10.69 5.17
C ALA A 38 5.34 10.51 6.14
N ASN A 39 5.11 9.88 7.30
CA ASN A 39 6.17 9.56 8.26
C ASN A 39 6.99 8.32 7.87
N PHE A 40 6.57 7.57 6.85
CA PHE A 40 7.24 6.37 6.36
C PHE A 40 7.86 6.60 4.98
N PRO A 41 8.94 5.88 4.62
CA PRO A 41 9.47 5.90 3.27
C PRO A 41 8.45 5.40 2.25
N ALA A 42 8.48 5.98 1.05
CA ALA A 42 7.64 5.54 -0.05
C ALA A 42 7.87 4.07 -0.40
N TYR A 43 6.77 3.32 -0.49
CA TYR A 43 6.76 1.96 -1.00
C TYR A 43 6.70 1.97 -2.53
N ASP A 44 7.60 1.25 -3.18
CA ASP A 44 7.71 1.21 -4.65
C ASP A 44 6.99 0.01 -5.27
N GLY A 45 6.44 -0.89 -4.45
CA GLY A 45 5.74 -2.08 -4.92
C GLY A 45 4.27 -1.84 -5.27
N GLU A 46 3.54 -2.93 -5.46
CA GLU A 46 2.12 -2.87 -5.77
C GLU A 46 1.29 -2.55 -4.52
N LEU A 47 0.37 -1.61 -4.67
CA LEU A 47 -0.53 -1.17 -3.59
C LEU A 47 -1.97 -1.65 -3.77
N GLU A 48 -2.27 -2.49 -4.76
CA GLU A 48 -3.65 -2.92 -5.05
C GLU A 48 -4.30 -3.71 -3.90
N ASN A 49 -3.48 -4.37 -3.08
CA ASN A 49 -3.93 -5.17 -1.94
C ASN A 49 -3.53 -4.50 -0.61
N HIS A 50 -4.14 -3.35 -0.33
CA HIS A 50 -3.93 -2.62 0.90
C HIS A 50 -5.18 -2.60 1.79
N ARG A 51 -4.98 -2.33 3.08
CA ARG A 51 -6.05 -2.09 4.05
C ARG A 51 -5.64 -1.03 5.04
N TYR A 52 -6.52 -0.05 5.25
CA TYR A 52 -6.44 0.88 6.37
C TYR A 52 -7.35 0.43 7.52
N SER A 53 -6.90 0.65 8.74
CA SER A 53 -7.73 0.52 9.94
C SER A 53 -7.27 1.49 11.03
N GLU A 54 -8.22 1.95 11.82
CA GLU A 54 -7.99 2.72 13.03
C GLU A 54 -8.56 1.99 14.23
N THR A 55 -7.81 1.88 15.32
CA THR A 55 -8.26 1.18 16.53
C THR A 55 -7.74 1.92 17.76
N MET A 56 -8.65 2.43 18.59
CA MET A 56 -8.31 3.17 19.81
C MET A 56 -7.29 4.31 19.57
N GLY A 57 -7.41 5.02 18.43
CA GLY A 57 -6.51 6.11 18.03
C GLY A 57 -5.19 5.66 17.37
N MET A 58 -4.88 4.36 17.35
CA MET A 58 -3.77 3.82 16.58
C MET A 58 -4.16 3.74 15.10
N LEU A 59 -3.34 4.34 14.24
CA LEU A 59 -3.49 4.30 12.79
C LEU A 59 -2.67 3.14 12.22
N GLN A 60 -3.26 2.32 11.36
CA GLN A 60 -2.57 1.19 10.73
C GLN A 60 -2.89 1.10 9.24
N TYR A 61 -1.86 0.85 8.45
CA TYR A 61 -1.94 0.58 7.02
C TYR A 61 -1.17 -0.69 6.68
N ILE A 62 -1.84 -1.65 6.08
CA ILE A 62 -1.30 -2.97 5.74
C ILE A 62 -1.24 -3.09 4.23
N ILE A 63 -0.12 -3.59 3.71
CA ILE A 63 0.09 -3.88 2.28
C ILE A 63 0.44 -5.35 2.15
N MET A 64 -0.22 -6.03 1.21
CA MET A 64 0.08 -7.41 0.82
C MET A 64 0.47 -7.43 -0.66
N ASP A 65 1.76 -7.36 -0.94
CA ASP A 65 2.27 -7.36 -2.31
C ASP A 65 2.57 -8.80 -2.75
N TYR A 66 1.76 -9.31 -3.69
CA TYR A 66 1.84 -10.69 -4.16
C TYR A 66 2.69 -10.80 -5.42
N ASN A 67 3.35 -11.95 -5.59
CA ASN A 67 4.21 -12.24 -6.74
C ASN A 67 5.38 -11.25 -6.90
N CYS A 68 5.89 -10.68 -5.81
CA CYS A 68 7.00 -9.75 -5.81
C CYS A 68 8.35 -10.44 -5.53
N GLU A 69 9.43 -9.82 -6.00
CA GLU A 69 10.80 -10.27 -5.76
C GLU A 69 11.26 -9.96 -4.34
N GLU A 70 12.12 -10.81 -3.76
CA GLU A 70 12.69 -10.58 -2.43
C GLU A 70 13.56 -9.31 -2.36
N SER A 71 14.07 -8.85 -3.51
CA SER A 71 14.79 -7.57 -3.64
C SER A 71 13.95 -6.38 -3.16
N LEU A 72 12.62 -6.43 -3.36
CA LEU A 72 11.71 -5.37 -2.93
C LEU A 72 11.68 -5.21 -1.40
N LYS A 73 11.70 -6.33 -0.67
CA LYS A 73 11.86 -6.34 0.79
C LYS A 73 13.18 -5.67 1.19
N THR A 74 14.28 -6.13 0.58
CA THR A 74 15.62 -5.63 0.91
C THR A 74 15.72 -4.12 0.69
N ASN A 75 15.25 -3.64 -0.46
CA ASN A 75 15.22 -2.22 -0.79
C ASN A 75 14.38 -1.41 0.20
N TYR A 76 13.22 -1.93 0.62
CA TYR A 76 12.37 -1.22 1.58
C TYR A 76 12.98 -1.18 2.99
N CYS A 77 13.61 -2.27 3.43
CA CYS A 77 14.38 -2.33 4.67
C CYS A 77 15.54 -1.30 4.69
N ASP A 78 16.23 -1.13 3.57
CA ASP A 78 17.29 -0.12 3.41
C ASP A 78 16.72 1.30 3.50
N LYS A 79 15.58 1.57 2.86
CA LYS A 79 14.87 2.86 2.98
C LYS A 79 14.46 3.16 4.42
N LEU A 80 13.95 2.17 5.16
CA LEU A 80 13.58 2.33 6.57
C LEU A 80 14.79 2.73 7.41
N THR A 81 15.90 2.02 7.22
CA THR A 81 17.16 2.30 7.92
C THR A 81 17.69 3.70 7.58
N ALA A 82 17.69 4.07 6.30
CA ALA A 82 18.08 5.41 5.85
C ALA A 82 17.19 6.53 6.39
N ALA A 83 15.90 6.25 6.62
CA ALA A 83 14.95 7.16 7.24
C ALA A 83 15.05 7.21 8.79
N GLY A 84 16.00 6.49 9.38
CA GLY A 84 16.28 6.50 10.81
C GLY A 84 15.36 5.58 11.63
N PHE A 85 14.71 4.60 10.99
CA PHE A 85 14.09 3.51 11.73
C PHE A 85 15.16 2.50 12.19
N VAL A 86 14.94 1.90 13.35
CA VAL A 86 15.85 0.90 13.93
C VAL A 86 15.13 -0.44 14.00
N ASP A 87 15.72 -1.50 13.43
CA ASP A 87 15.31 -2.87 13.71
C ASP A 87 15.92 -3.31 15.04
N GLU A 88 15.14 -3.23 16.10
CA GLU A 88 15.65 -3.45 17.47
C GLU A 88 16.13 -4.89 17.71
N ASN A 89 15.76 -5.85 16.85
CA ASN A 89 16.04 -7.28 17.11
C ASN A 89 16.37 -8.13 15.87
N GLY A 90 16.45 -7.54 14.68
CA GLY A 90 16.71 -8.28 13.44
C GLY A 90 15.52 -9.12 12.97
N TYR A 91 14.32 -8.89 13.51
CA TYR A 91 13.11 -9.65 13.19
C TYR A 91 12.26 -8.96 12.10
N GLY A 92 12.78 -7.90 11.48
CA GLY A 92 12.00 -7.11 10.51
C GLY A 92 10.95 -6.23 11.17
N ILE A 93 11.15 -5.84 12.44
CA ILE A 93 10.29 -4.91 13.16
C ILE A 93 11.08 -3.64 13.42
N TYR A 94 10.81 -2.63 12.60
CA TYR A 94 11.47 -1.34 12.59
C TYR A 94 10.68 -0.34 13.41
N LYS A 95 11.34 0.44 14.26
CA LYS A 95 10.69 1.48 15.07
C LYS A 95 11.35 2.83 14.91
N LYS A 96 10.54 3.87 15.04
CA LYS A 96 10.98 5.27 15.07
C LYS A 96 10.00 6.09 15.88
N THR A 97 10.51 7.01 16.69
CA THR A 97 9.66 7.98 17.41
C THR A 97 9.81 9.34 16.74
N THR A 98 8.68 9.96 16.40
CA THR A 98 8.62 11.36 15.93
C THR A 98 8.11 12.25 17.06
N THR A 99 7.88 13.53 16.77
CA THR A 99 7.24 14.46 17.72
C THR A 99 5.79 14.09 18.03
N GLU A 100 5.10 13.40 17.11
CA GLU A 100 3.67 13.15 17.18
C GLU A 100 3.33 11.66 17.37
N TYR A 101 4.22 10.75 16.97
CA TYR A 101 3.92 9.32 16.92
C TYR A 101 5.07 8.45 17.40
N GLN A 102 4.71 7.32 18.01
CA GLN A 102 5.53 6.12 18.00
C GLN A 102 5.18 5.30 16.76
N LEU A 103 6.11 5.20 15.82
CA LEU A 103 5.96 4.49 14.56
C LEU A 103 6.54 3.09 14.67
N THR A 104 5.85 2.11 14.10
CA THR A 104 6.33 0.74 13.94
C THR A 104 6.05 0.27 12.52
N VAL A 105 7.02 -0.41 11.93
CA VAL A 105 6.91 -1.08 10.64
C VAL A 105 7.28 -2.54 10.81
N SER A 106 6.37 -3.44 10.48
CA SER A 106 6.67 -4.87 10.38
C SER A 106 6.82 -5.25 8.92
N VAL A 107 7.93 -5.91 8.58
CA VAL A 107 8.27 -6.37 7.24
C VAL A 107 8.44 -7.87 7.26
N SER A 108 7.68 -8.58 6.41
CA SER A 108 7.84 -10.02 6.22
C SER A 108 7.76 -10.37 4.74
N TYR A 109 8.52 -11.38 4.34
CA TYR A 109 8.52 -11.91 2.99
C TYR A 109 8.49 -13.43 3.04
N THR A 110 7.55 -14.06 2.36
CA THR A 110 7.43 -15.52 2.30
C THR A 110 6.73 -15.92 1.02
N GLY A 111 7.31 -16.86 0.27
CA GLY A 111 6.66 -17.48 -0.89
C GLY A 111 6.26 -16.49 -1.98
N GLY A 112 7.09 -15.48 -2.26
CA GLY A 112 6.76 -14.44 -3.27
C GLY A 112 5.75 -13.40 -2.80
N THR A 113 5.41 -13.37 -1.51
CA THR A 113 4.51 -12.38 -0.93
C THR A 113 5.26 -11.54 0.09
N LEU A 114 5.17 -10.22 -0.05
CA LEU A 114 5.67 -9.25 0.91
C LEU A 114 4.49 -8.67 1.68
N ALA A 115 4.53 -8.78 3.01
CA ALA A 115 3.55 -8.18 3.89
C ALA A 115 4.21 -7.04 4.70
N LEU A 116 3.66 -5.83 4.55
CA LEU A 116 4.01 -4.66 5.36
C LEU A 116 2.87 -4.31 6.29
N SER A 117 3.22 -3.97 7.53
CA SER A 117 2.31 -3.30 8.44
C SER A 117 2.96 -2.01 8.93
N LEU A 118 2.38 -0.88 8.57
CA LEU A 118 2.79 0.46 8.99
C LEU A 118 1.82 0.94 10.05
N SER A 119 2.31 1.21 11.26
CA SER A 119 1.46 1.69 12.36
C SER A 119 2.02 2.95 12.99
N ALA A 120 1.13 3.90 13.28
CA ALA A 120 1.43 5.11 14.01
C ALA A 120 0.55 5.18 15.26
N ASN A 121 1.18 5.17 16.43
CA ASN A 121 0.51 5.34 17.70
C ASN A 121 0.76 6.78 18.18
N PRO A 122 -0.28 7.63 18.34
CA PRO A 122 -0.11 9.00 18.81
C PRO A 122 0.60 9.08 20.17
N LEU A 123 1.48 10.07 20.31
CA LEU A 123 2.08 10.44 21.59
C LEU A 123 1.14 11.45 22.27
N ASN A 124 0.48 11.04 23.35
CA ASN A 124 -0.34 11.92 24.18
C ASN A 124 0.52 12.85 25.04
#